data_AF-A0A928VAH5-F1
#
_entry.id   AF-A0A928VAH5-F1
#
_cell.length_a   1.000
_cell.length_b   1.000
_cell.length_c   1.000
_cell.angle_alpha   90.00
_cell.angle_beta   90.00
_cell.angle_gamma   90.00
#
_symmetry.space_group_name_H-M   'P 1'
#
loop_
_entity.id
_entity.type
_entity.pdbx_description
1 polymer ?
#
loop_
_entity_poly.entity_id
_entity_poly.type
_entity_poly.pdbx_seq_one_letter_code
_entity_poly.pdbx_strand_id
1 'polypeptide(L)'
;KIVEIAYPYVARRLLTGESPRLRRRLIDVLFKDGKFKWQRLENMIRIARSDSNFDILPTAQLGLQYLLSDEGQFLRRQLLIALTEDDRLHTEEVQRLWQLVKDDIKPARLVTAALGAITELSPAAALIPTVSSLTGIKLER
;
A
#
# COMPACT_ATOMS: atom_id res chain seq x y z
N LYS A 1 8.35 13.40 -29.61
CA LYS A 1 7.56 14.49 -28.99
C LYS A 1 6.09 14.16 -29.24
N ILE A 2 5.18 14.35 -28.27
CA ILE A 2 3.84 13.70 -28.13
C ILE A 2 4.04 12.35 -27.40
N VAL A 3 3.61 12.09 -26.16
CA VAL A 3 2.38 12.42 -25.41
C VAL A 3 2.72 12.72 -23.94
N GLU A 4 2.92 13.99 -23.58
CA GLU A 4 2.99 14.43 -22.17
C GLU A 4 1.66 15.00 -21.67
N ILE A 5 0.59 14.90 -22.49
CA ILE A 5 -0.71 15.53 -22.26
C ILE A 5 -1.87 14.55 -22.49
N ALA A 6 -1.73 13.28 -22.08
CA ALA A 6 -2.87 12.37 -21.94
C ALA A 6 -3.12 12.13 -20.45
N TYR A 7 -3.67 13.13 -19.77
CA TYR A 7 -5.09 13.42 -19.54
C TYR A 7 -5.66 12.65 -18.33
N PRO A 8 -6.27 13.40 -17.39
CA PRO A 8 -7.01 12.89 -16.24
C PRO A 8 -7.87 11.64 -16.42
N TYR A 9 -8.53 11.51 -17.57
CA TYR A 9 -9.44 10.41 -17.83
C TYR A 9 -8.76 9.05 -18.01
N VAL A 10 -7.56 9.03 -18.61
CA VAL A 10 -6.76 7.80 -18.78
C VAL A 10 -6.27 7.33 -17.42
N ALA A 11 -5.82 8.27 -16.58
CA ALA A 11 -5.41 7.99 -15.21
C ALA A 11 -6.50 7.28 -14.42
N ARG A 12 -7.73 7.81 -14.46
CA ARG A 12 -8.90 7.22 -13.79
C ARG A 12 -9.19 5.80 -14.28
N ARG A 13 -9.37 5.62 -15.60
CA ARG A 13 -9.69 4.31 -16.19
C ARG A 13 -8.64 3.25 -15.89
N LEU A 14 -7.36 3.64 -15.86
CA LEU A 14 -6.25 2.75 -15.54
C LEU A 14 -6.25 2.35 -14.07
N LEU A 15 -6.53 3.28 -13.15
CA LEU A 15 -6.64 3.00 -11.73
C LEU A 15 -7.87 2.15 -11.41
N THR A 16 -9.03 2.43 -11.99
CA THR A 16 -10.27 1.65 -11.80
C THR A 16 -10.29 0.33 -12.58
N GLY A 17 -9.18 -0.07 -13.21
CA GLY A 17 -9.17 -1.05 -14.29
C GLY A 17 -9.04 -2.50 -13.85
N GLU A 18 -10.14 -3.27 -13.92
CA GLU A 18 -10.17 -4.68 -13.52
C GLU A 18 -9.49 -5.65 -14.53
N SER A 19 -9.34 -5.26 -15.81
CA SER A 19 -8.82 -6.18 -16.83
C SER A 19 -7.29 -6.28 -16.87
N PRO A 20 -6.71 -7.47 -17.17
CA PRO A 20 -5.26 -7.64 -17.31
C PRO A 20 -4.60 -6.75 -18.36
N ARG A 21 -5.34 -6.32 -19.40
CA ARG A 21 -4.84 -5.38 -20.42
C ARG A 21 -4.72 -3.97 -19.87
N LEU A 22 -5.69 -3.52 -19.08
CA LEU A 22 -5.71 -2.17 -18.52
C LEU A 22 -4.67 -2.02 -17.41
N ARG A 23 -4.48 -3.07 -16.62
CA ARG A 23 -3.40 -3.16 -15.64
C ARG A 23 -2.01 -3.08 -16.26
N ARG A 24 -1.75 -3.81 -17.35
CA ARG A 24 -0.48 -3.69 -18.09
C ARG A 24 -0.25 -2.27 -18.59
N ARG A 25 -1.28 -1.63 -19.17
CA ARG A 25 -1.21 -0.22 -19.56
C ARG A 25 -0.95 0.72 -18.38
N LEU A 26 -1.50 0.43 -17.20
CA LEU A 26 -1.21 1.20 -15.99
C LEU A 26 0.28 1.10 -15.64
N ILE A 27 0.83 -0.11 -15.64
CA ILE A 27 2.25 -0.34 -15.39
C ILE A 27 3.10 0.40 -16.45
N ASP A 28 2.80 0.26 -17.73
CA ASP A 28 3.53 0.95 -18.81
C ASP A 28 3.48 2.48 -18.69
N VAL A 29 2.40 3.02 -18.13
CA VAL A 29 2.29 4.44 -17.85
C VAL A 29 3.12 4.81 -16.62
N LEU A 30 3.12 4.01 -15.55
CA LEU A 30 3.87 4.28 -14.32
C LEU A 30 5.38 4.12 -14.47
N PHE A 31 5.84 3.33 -15.44
CA PHE A 31 7.25 3.14 -15.74
C PHE A 31 7.63 3.85 -17.04
N LYS A 32 8.82 4.46 -17.08
CA LYS A 32 9.40 4.96 -18.32
C LYS A 32 10.91 4.80 -18.27
N ASP A 33 11.47 4.19 -19.30
CA ASP A 33 12.90 3.85 -19.40
C ASP A 33 13.39 2.99 -18.23
N GLY A 34 12.56 2.04 -17.78
CA GLY A 34 12.84 1.18 -16.63
C GLY A 34 12.72 1.87 -15.26
N LYS A 35 12.46 3.18 -15.22
CA LYS A 35 12.37 3.97 -13.99
C LYS A 35 10.92 4.20 -13.60
N PHE A 36 10.63 4.11 -12.30
CA PHE A 36 9.30 4.41 -11.79
C PHE A 36 9.05 5.92 -11.77
N LYS A 37 7.88 6.34 -12.23
CA LYS A 37 7.52 7.77 -12.32
C LYS A 37 6.60 8.13 -11.16
N TRP A 38 7.19 8.38 -10.00
CA TRP A 38 6.52 8.80 -8.77
C TRP A 38 5.51 9.94 -8.98
N GLN A 39 5.95 11.03 -9.62
CA GLN A 39 5.11 12.20 -9.90
C GLN A 39 3.90 11.84 -10.77
N ARG A 40 4.03 10.84 -11.64
CA ARG A 40 2.92 10.38 -12.49
C ARG A 40 1.88 9.65 -11.66
N LEU A 41 2.29 8.73 -10.78
CA LEU A 41 1.36 8.09 -9.85
C LEU A 41 0.65 9.13 -8.97
N GLU A 42 1.41 10.06 -8.41
CA GLU A 42 0.89 11.15 -7.57
C GLU A 42 -0.18 11.97 -8.30
N ASN A 43 0.10 12.40 -9.54
CA ASN A 43 -0.85 13.12 -10.37
C ASN A 43 -2.10 12.29 -10.69
N MET A 44 -1.93 11.00 -11.00
CA MET A 44 -3.05 10.11 -11.30
C MET A 44 -3.99 9.95 -10.10
N ILE A 45 -3.44 9.76 -8.89
CA ILE A 45 -4.25 9.66 -7.67
C ILE A 45 -4.96 10.99 -7.39
N ARG A 46 -4.26 12.12 -7.47
CA ARG A 46 -4.83 13.45 -7.24
C ARG A 46 -6.02 13.71 -8.16
N ILE A 47 -5.85 13.38 -9.44
CA ILE A 47 -6.90 13.48 -10.43
C ILE A 47 -8.07 12.57 -10.10
N ALA A 48 -7.82 11.30 -9.78
CA ALA A 48 -8.88 10.35 -9.50
C ALA A 48 -9.72 10.82 -8.30
N ARG A 49 -9.08 11.31 -7.23
CA ARG A 49 -9.72 11.85 -6.04
C ARG A 49 -10.48 13.17 -6.28
N SER A 50 -10.18 13.91 -7.35
CA SER A 50 -10.96 15.10 -7.70
C SER A 50 -12.37 14.78 -8.21
N ASP A 51 -12.65 13.52 -8.54
CA ASP A 51 -13.98 13.04 -8.88
C ASP A 51 -14.71 12.57 -7.62
N SER A 52 -15.87 13.17 -7.32
CA SER A 52 -16.69 12.84 -6.16
C SER A 52 -17.21 11.40 -6.13
N ASN A 53 -17.19 10.70 -7.27
CA ASN A 53 -17.64 9.31 -7.38
C ASN A 53 -16.48 8.29 -7.32
N PHE A 54 -15.24 8.75 -7.12
CA PHE A 54 -14.10 7.85 -7.02
C PHE A 54 -13.87 7.40 -5.58
N ASP A 55 -14.10 6.12 -5.31
CA ASP A 55 -13.66 5.46 -4.08
C ASP A 55 -12.30 4.77 -4.32
N ILE A 56 -11.29 5.21 -3.58
CA ILE A 56 -9.93 4.68 -3.69
C ILE A 56 -9.78 3.31 -3.04
N LEU A 57 -10.59 2.97 -2.03
CA LEU A 57 -10.44 1.73 -1.25
C LEU A 57 -10.58 0.46 -2.11
N PRO A 58 -11.67 0.24 -2.89
CA PRO A 58 -11.79 -0.96 -3.70
C PRO A 58 -10.69 -1.04 -4.77
N THR A 59 -10.30 0.11 -5.32
CA THR A 59 -9.22 0.21 -6.30
C THR A 59 -7.87 -0.19 -5.69
N ALA A 60 -7.54 0.34 -4.52
CA ALA A 60 -6.31 0.04 -3.80
C ALA A 60 -6.27 -1.44 -3.38
N GLN A 61 -7.41 -2.01 -2.99
CA GLN A 61 -7.52 -3.42 -2.63
C GLN A 61 -7.21 -4.32 -3.84
N LEU A 62 -7.76 -4.04 -5.02
CA LEU A 62 -7.44 -4.78 -6.25
C LEU A 62 -5.97 -4.64 -6.64
N GLY A 63 -5.41 -3.44 -6.51
CA GLY A 63 -3.98 -3.18 -6.75
C GLY A 63 -3.08 -3.97 -5.81
N LEU A 64 -3.42 -4.01 -4.52
CA LEU A 64 -2.68 -4.77 -3.51
C LEU A 64 -2.80 -6.28 -3.73
N GLN A 65 -3.99 -6.79 -4.03
CA GLN A 65 -4.19 -8.20 -4.37
C GLN A 65 -3.32 -8.62 -5.55
N TYR A 66 -3.28 -7.82 -6.62
CA TYR A 66 -2.40 -8.08 -7.76
C TYR A 66 -0.92 -7.98 -7.36
N LEU A 67 -0.53 -6.97 -6.58
CA LEU A 67 0.87 -6.80 -6.17
C LEU A 67 1.37 -8.02 -5.39
N LEU A 68 0.52 -8.58 -4.52
CA LEU A 68 0.85 -9.74 -3.70
C LEU A 68 0.71 -11.08 -4.43
N SER A 69 0.04 -11.12 -5.59
CA SER A 69 -0.10 -12.34 -6.38
C SER A 69 1.18 -12.74 -7.12
N ASP A 70 1.18 -13.94 -7.70
CA ASP A 70 2.29 -14.45 -8.51
C ASP A 70 2.48 -13.60 -9.78
N GLU A 71 1.40 -13.12 -10.39
CA GLU A 71 1.45 -12.23 -11.55
C GLU A 71 2.00 -10.84 -11.22
N GLY A 72 1.98 -10.44 -9.95
CA GLY A 72 2.54 -9.18 -9.44
C GLY A 72 4.05 -9.21 -9.19
N GLN A 73 4.71 -10.36 -9.36
CA GLN A 73 6.12 -10.55 -9.03
C GLN A 73 7.05 -9.54 -9.74
N PHE A 74 6.78 -9.26 -11.02
CA PHE A 74 7.52 -8.24 -11.77
C PHE A 74 7.35 -6.84 -11.15
N LEU A 75 6.10 -6.44 -10.87
CA LEU A 75 5.80 -5.13 -10.31
C LEU A 75 6.42 -4.95 -8.92
N ARG A 76 6.36 -5.97 -8.04
CA ARG A 76 7.03 -5.92 -6.72
C ARG A 76 8.51 -5.64 -6.83
N ARG A 77 9.23 -6.37 -7.70
CA ARG A 77 10.68 -6.15 -7.90
C ARG A 77 10.96 -4.73 -8.40
N GLN A 78 10.16 -4.25 -9.36
CA GLN A 78 10.33 -2.91 -9.90
C GLN A 78 10.06 -1.83 -8.85
N LEU A 79 9.06 -2.01 -7.98
CA LEU A 79 8.80 -1.08 -6.87
C LEU A 79 9.92 -1.10 -5.83
N LEU A 80 10.50 -2.27 -5.52
CA LEU A 80 11.66 -2.35 -4.63
C LEU A 80 12.86 -1.58 -5.18
N ILE A 81 13.15 -1.74 -6.48
CA ILE A 81 14.21 -1.00 -7.17
C ILE A 81 13.90 0.51 -7.13
N ALA A 82 12.66 0.89 -7.43
CA ALA A 82 12.22 2.28 -7.42
C ALA A 82 12.35 2.95 -6.05
N LEU A 83 12.19 2.19 -4.96
CA LEU A 83 12.34 2.72 -3.60
C LEU A 83 13.79 3.03 -3.24
N THR A 84 14.75 2.36 -3.87
CA THR A 84 16.20 2.49 -3.62
C THR A 84 16.94 3.09 -4.82
N GLU A 85 16.22 3.67 -5.77
CA GLU A 85 16.79 4.21 -7.00
C GLU A 85 17.68 5.44 -6.70
N ASP A 86 18.65 5.71 -7.57
CA ASP A 86 19.58 6.84 -7.46
C ASP A 86 20.35 6.89 -6.12
N ASP A 87 20.74 5.72 -5.59
CA ASP A 87 21.50 5.51 -4.35
C ASP A 87 20.85 6.11 -3.09
N ARG A 88 19.53 6.34 -3.13
CA ARG A 88 18.78 6.91 -2.00
C ARG A 88 17.46 6.20 -1.78
N LEU A 89 16.92 6.33 -0.56
CA LEU A 89 15.56 5.93 -0.28
C LEU A 89 14.59 7.04 -0.71
N HIS A 90 13.64 6.71 -1.58
CA HIS A 90 12.58 7.60 -2.07
C HIS A 90 11.46 7.85 -1.03
N THR A 91 11.84 8.14 0.21
CA THR A 91 10.92 8.32 1.34
C THR A 91 10.00 9.51 1.18
N GLU A 92 10.47 10.61 0.58
CA GLU A 92 9.68 11.81 0.32
C GLU A 92 8.56 11.53 -0.69
N GLU A 93 8.87 10.81 -1.76
CA GLU A 93 7.87 10.39 -2.75
C GLU A 93 6.79 9.52 -2.11
N VAL A 94 7.20 8.54 -1.29
CA VAL A 94 6.29 7.66 -0.55
C VAL A 94 5.44 8.47 0.42
N GLN A 95 6.02 9.43 1.14
CA GLN A 95 5.29 10.29 2.06
C GLN A 95 4.24 11.13 1.32
N ARG A 96 4.56 11.70 0.16
CA ARG A 96 3.57 12.44 -0.65
C ARG A 96 2.41 11.56 -1.08
N LEU A 97 2.69 10.34 -1.53
CA LEU A 97 1.65 9.37 -1.86
C LEU A 97 0.80 9.00 -0.63
N TRP A 98 1.44 8.78 0.52
CA TRP A 98 0.74 8.50 1.78
C TRP A 98 -0.20 9.63 2.18
N GLN A 99 0.25 10.89 2.11
CA GLN A 99 -0.59 12.05 2.41
C GLN A 99 -1.81 12.15 1.48
N LEU A 100 -1.72 11.65 0.25
CA LEU A 100 -2.85 11.62 -0.68
C LEU A 100 -3.90 10.55 -0.37
N VAL A 101 -3.56 9.49 0.36
CA VAL A 101 -4.46 8.32 0.53
C VAL A 101 -4.83 8.04 1.99
N LYS A 102 -4.08 8.60 2.95
CA LYS A 102 -4.24 8.34 4.39
C LYS A 102 -5.61 8.71 4.97
N ASP A 103 -6.34 9.62 4.33
CA ASP A 103 -7.65 10.08 4.83
C ASP A 103 -8.76 9.09 4.42
N ASP A 104 -8.54 8.38 3.30
CA ASP A 104 -9.47 7.39 2.78
C ASP A 104 -9.21 5.99 3.42
N ILE A 105 -7.96 5.74 3.82
CA ILE A 105 -7.55 4.56 4.56
C ILE A 105 -7.69 4.86 6.05
N LYS A 106 -8.41 4.07 6.84
CA LYS A 106 -8.42 4.25 8.31
C LYS A 106 -7.19 3.55 8.92
N PRO A 107 -6.03 4.20 9.15
CA PRO A 107 -4.81 3.52 9.60
C PRO A 107 -5.01 2.78 10.92
N ALA A 108 -5.86 3.29 11.81
CA ALA A 108 -6.21 2.62 13.06
C ALA A 108 -6.78 1.20 12.85
N ARG A 109 -7.57 0.97 11.80
CA ARG A 109 -8.12 -0.35 11.49
C ARG A 109 -7.06 -1.29 10.92
N LEU A 110 -6.16 -0.79 10.07
CA LEU A 110 -5.06 -1.59 9.52
C LEU A 110 -4.03 -1.98 10.59
N VAL A 111 -3.64 -1.06 11.47
CA VAL A 111 -2.70 -1.34 12.56
C VAL A 111 -3.29 -2.35 13.54
N THR A 112 -4.57 -2.21 13.90
CA THR A 112 -5.24 -3.19 14.78
C THR A 112 -5.31 -4.58 14.15
N ALA A 113 -5.60 -4.66 12.85
CA ALA A 113 -5.63 -5.94 12.13
C ALA A 113 -4.23 -6.57 12.01
N ALA A 114 -3.20 -5.77 11.71
CA ALA A 114 -1.82 -6.24 11.63
C ALA A 114 -1.30 -6.72 12.99
N LEU A 115 -1.57 -5.99 14.07
CA LEU A 115 -1.21 -6.39 15.42
C LEU A 115 -1.95 -7.67 15.84
N GLY A 116 -3.24 -7.80 15.50
CA GLY A 116 -4.02 -9.01 15.72
C GLY A 116 -3.42 -10.23 15.03
N ALA A 117 -3.05 -10.11 13.75
CA ALA A 117 -2.40 -11.18 13.01
C ALA A 117 -1.02 -11.56 13.60
N ILE A 118 -0.23 -10.58 14.07
CA ILE A 118 1.06 -10.85 14.74
C ILE A 118 0.85 -11.61 16.06
N THR A 119 -0.18 -11.25 16.84
CA THR A 119 -0.51 -11.97 18.08
C THR A 119 -1.01 -13.39 17.82
N GLU A 120 -1.74 -13.65 16.73
CA GLU A 120 -2.14 -15.01 16.33
C GLU A 120 -0.95 -15.87 15.87
N LEU A 121 0.04 -15.26 15.23
CA LEU A 121 1.27 -15.94 14.79
C LEU A 121 2.26 -16.20 15.93
N SER A 122 2.08 -15.59 17.10
CA SER A 122 2.91 -15.78 18.30
C SER A 122 2.11 -16.33 19.48
N PRO A 123 1.89 -17.65 19.55
CA PRO A 123 1.25 -18.28 20.72
C PRO A 123 2.09 -18.14 22.02
N ALA A 124 3.36 -17.72 21.91
CA ALA A 124 4.23 -17.47 23.07
C ALA A 124 3.86 -16.24 23.89
N ALA A 125 3.02 -15.32 23.38
CA ALA A 125 2.54 -14.18 24.16
C ALA A 125 1.50 -14.59 25.24
N ALA A 126 0.89 -15.77 25.11
CA ALA A 126 -0.04 -16.33 26.09
C ALA A 126 0.66 -16.97 27.31
N LEU A 127 2.00 -17.03 27.32
CA LEU A 127 2.79 -17.59 28.42
C LEU A 127 3.29 -16.55 29.42
N ILE A 128 2.82 -15.31 29.38
CA ILE A 128 3.05 -14.38 30.50
C ILE A 128 2.17 -14.90 31.66
N PRO A 129 2.75 -15.48 32.73
CA PRO A 129 1.94 -15.81 33.88
C PRO A 129 1.36 -14.50 34.39
N THR A 130 0.04 -14.41 34.44
CA THR A 130 -0.62 -13.36 35.20
C THR A 130 -0.08 -13.44 36.61
N VAL A 131 0.55 -12.35 37.07
CA VAL A 131 1.20 -12.23 38.39
C VAL A 131 0.20 -12.42 39.55
N SER A 132 -1.08 -12.68 39.26
CA SER A 132 -2.14 -12.99 40.23
C SER A 132 -1.94 -14.28 41.03
N SER A 133 -1.02 -15.18 40.67
CA SER A 133 -0.77 -16.39 41.46
C SER A 133 0.35 -16.27 42.52
N LEU A 134 1.05 -15.12 42.62
CA LEU A 134 2.18 -14.97 43.55
C LEU A 134 1.84 -14.31 44.91
N THR A 135 0.58 -13.95 45.17
CA THR A 135 0.15 -13.36 46.47
C THR A 135 -0.61 -14.34 47.37
N GLY A 136 -0.48 -15.65 47.14
CA GLY A 136 -1.14 -16.70 47.93
C GLY A 136 -0.31 -17.38 49.02
N ILE A 137 0.92 -16.93 49.32
CA ILE A 137 1.69 -17.50 50.46
C ILE A 137 1.29 -16.75 51.72
N LYS A 138 0.20 -17.20 52.34
CA LYS A 138 -0.18 -16.84 53.70
C LYS A 138 0.82 -17.47 54.67
N LEU A 139 1.79 -16.68 55.13
CA LEU A 139 2.56 -16.96 56.34
C LEU A 139 1.64 -16.73 57.54
N GLU A 140 1.14 -17.78 58.16
CA GLU A 140 0.75 -17.74 59.58
C GLU A 140 1.26 -19.00 60.29
N ARG A 141 1.69 -18.75 61.54
CA ARG A 141 2.48 -19.61 62.42
C ARG A 141 1.73 -20.83 62.93
#